data_AF-A0A2S4VFN8-F1
#
_entry.id   AF-A0A2S4VFN8-F1
#
_cell.length_a   1.000
_cell.length_b   1.000
_cell.length_c   1.000
_cell.angle_alpha   90.00
_cell.angle_beta   90.00
_cell.angle_gamma   90.00
#
_symmetry.space_group_name_H-M   'P 1'
#
loop_
_entity.id
_entity.type
_entity.pdbx_description
1 polymer ?
#
loop_
_entity_poly.entity_id
_entity_poly.type
_entity_poly.pdbx_seq_one_letter_code
_entity_poly.pdbx_strand_id
1 'polypeptide(L)'
;MEPVRTKGKNSLDDFKDVTSHDEDTRIDVLAVTPVCLRVALTMDNLNGYIPTSVDDPNYKAEVVRKIAEKFPVCNCSNCLPAEAEAIHHRVTQQRTSLVEATESAWQVC
;
A
#
# COMPACT_ATOMS: atom_id res chain seq x y z
N MET A 1 8.60 6.63 -6.51
CA MET A 1 7.17 6.49 -6.84
C MET A 1 7.02 5.31 -7.77
N GLU A 2 6.17 4.36 -7.40
CA GLU A 2 5.89 3.18 -8.23
C GLU A 2 5.27 3.63 -9.57
N PRO A 3 5.66 3.03 -10.71
CA PRO A 3 5.11 3.42 -12.00
C PRO A 3 3.59 3.21 -12.05
N VAL A 4 2.90 4.15 -12.69
CA VAL A 4 1.45 4.08 -12.96
C VAL A 4 1.14 2.76 -13.66
N ARG A 5 0.27 1.94 -13.07
CA ARG A 5 -0.10 0.64 -13.65
C ARG A 5 -0.89 0.88 -14.94
N THR A 6 -0.42 0.30 -16.05
CA THR A 6 -0.93 0.54 -17.42
C THR A 6 -2.42 0.20 -17.62
N LYS A 7 -3.03 -0.58 -16.71
CA LYS A 7 -4.44 -1.00 -16.77
C LYS A 7 -5.18 -0.88 -15.43
N GLY A 8 -4.52 -0.41 -14.38
CA GLY A 8 -5.13 -0.29 -13.05
C GLY A 8 -5.72 1.09 -12.83
N LYS A 9 -6.69 1.20 -11.92
CA LYS A 9 -7.08 2.49 -11.34
C LYS A 9 -5.96 2.98 -10.42
N ASN A 10 -5.47 4.19 -10.63
CA ASN A 10 -4.28 4.72 -9.95
C ASN A 10 -4.58 5.98 -9.10
N SER A 11 -5.84 6.47 -9.12
CA SER A 11 -6.28 7.59 -8.31
C SER A 11 -7.41 7.18 -7.36
N LEU A 12 -7.44 7.77 -6.17
CA LEU A 12 -8.57 7.61 -5.24
C LEU A 12 -9.89 8.11 -5.84
N ASP A 13 -9.82 9.07 -6.76
CA ASP A 13 -10.99 9.61 -7.45
C ASP A 13 -11.69 8.55 -8.32
N ASP A 14 -10.95 7.54 -8.81
CA ASP A 14 -11.46 6.44 -9.64
C ASP A 14 -12.39 5.48 -8.86
N PHE A 15 -12.52 5.69 -7.53
CA PHE A 15 -13.27 4.83 -6.62
C PHE A 15 -14.43 5.52 -5.91
N LYS A 16 -14.68 6.81 -6.16
CA LYS A 16 -15.75 7.57 -5.46
C LYS A 16 -17.16 7.06 -5.75
N ASP A 17 -17.41 6.57 -6.97
CA ASP A 17 -18.71 6.11 -7.42
C ASP A 17 -18.84 4.58 -7.45
N VAL A 18 -17.86 3.86 -6.88
CA VAL A 18 -17.83 2.40 -6.95
C VAL A 18 -18.72 1.81 -5.86
N THR A 19 -19.90 1.35 -6.26
CA THR A 19 -20.88 0.74 -5.36
C THR A 19 -20.61 -0.73 -5.06
N SER A 20 -19.83 -1.42 -5.90
CA SER A 20 -19.46 -2.83 -5.74
C SER A 20 -17.96 -3.02 -5.91
N HIS A 21 -17.32 -3.63 -4.92
CA HIS A 21 -15.91 -3.96 -4.95
C HIS A 21 -15.74 -5.41 -5.45
N ASP A 22 -15.65 -5.60 -6.76
CA ASP A 22 -15.19 -6.88 -7.31
C ASP A 22 -13.72 -7.15 -6.95
N GLU A 23 -13.23 -8.35 -7.24
CA GLU A 23 -11.87 -8.75 -6.85
C GLU A 23 -10.80 -7.82 -7.43
N ASP A 24 -10.91 -7.44 -8.71
CA ASP A 24 -9.97 -6.52 -9.36
C ASP A 24 -10.00 -5.12 -8.74
N THR A 25 -11.20 -4.60 -8.45
CA THR A 25 -11.38 -3.31 -7.78
C THR A 25 -10.76 -3.34 -6.39
N ARG A 26 -10.92 -4.43 -5.63
CA ARG A 26 -10.29 -4.54 -4.30
C ARG A 26 -8.78 -4.47 -4.39
N ILE A 27 -8.17 -5.17 -5.34
CA ILE A 27 -6.71 -5.12 -5.55
C ILE A 27 -6.25 -3.72 -5.98
N ASP A 28 -6.99 -3.06 -6.87
CA ASP A 28 -6.67 -1.71 -7.31
C ASP A 28 -6.82 -0.68 -6.17
N VAL A 29 -7.87 -0.77 -5.35
CA VAL A 29 -8.04 0.06 -4.14
C VAL A 29 -6.90 -0.20 -3.15
N LEU A 30 -6.51 -1.46 -2.95
CA LEU A 30 -5.42 -1.82 -2.03
C LEU A 30 -4.11 -1.16 -2.43
N ALA A 31 -3.84 -1.03 -3.72
CA ALA A 31 -2.62 -0.43 -4.25
C ALA A 31 -2.52 1.08 -3.95
N VAL A 32 -3.66 1.77 -3.82
CA VAL A 32 -3.70 3.23 -3.66
C VAL A 32 -4.25 3.69 -2.30
N THR A 33 -4.70 2.77 -1.44
CA THR A 33 -5.37 3.14 -0.19
C THR A 33 -4.43 3.94 0.72
N PRO A 34 -4.88 5.07 1.29
CA PRO A 34 -4.07 5.89 2.19
C PRO A 34 -4.12 5.36 3.64
N VAL A 35 -4.94 4.34 3.93
CA VAL A 35 -5.21 3.91 5.30
C VAL A 35 -4.22 2.83 5.78
N CYS A 36 -4.21 2.57 7.08
CA CYS A 36 -3.38 1.49 7.66
C CYS A 36 -3.66 0.14 6.97
N LEU A 37 -2.62 -0.49 6.37
CA LEU A 37 -2.75 -1.76 5.66
C LEU A 37 -3.27 -2.90 6.54
N ARG A 38 -2.87 -2.93 7.82
CA ARG A 38 -3.37 -3.93 8.77
C ARG A 38 -4.88 -3.81 8.98
N VAL A 39 -5.43 -2.59 8.97
CA VAL A 39 -6.87 -2.35 9.10
C VAL A 39 -7.57 -2.63 7.78
N ALA A 40 -7.02 -2.13 6.66
CA ALA A 40 -7.54 -2.37 5.31
C ALA A 40 -7.73 -3.87 5.01
N LEU A 41 -6.73 -4.71 5.31
CA LEU A 41 -6.82 -6.15 5.08
C LEU A 41 -7.81 -6.85 6.01
N THR A 42 -7.96 -6.39 7.26
CA THR A 42 -8.99 -6.93 8.16
C THR A 42 -10.39 -6.56 7.67
N MET A 43 -10.56 -5.32 7.25
CA MET A 43 -11.79 -4.79 6.66
C MET A 43 -12.20 -5.55 5.40
N ASP A 44 -11.25 -5.86 4.50
CA ASP A 44 -11.52 -6.67 3.31
C ASP A 44 -12.09 -8.04 3.69
N ASN A 45 -11.47 -8.70 4.68
CA ASN A 45 -11.90 -10.03 5.13
C ASN A 45 -13.25 -10.02 5.86
N LEU A 46 -13.57 -8.97 6.62
CA LEU A 46 -14.80 -8.92 7.44
C LEU A 46 -15.98 -8.31 6.69
N ASN A 47 -15.74 -7.30 5.87
CA ASN A 47 -16.76 -6.48 5.23
C ASN A 47 -16.79 -6.61 3.70
N GLY A 48 -15.78 -7.22 3.09
CA GLY A 48 -15.72 -7.43 1.65
C GLY A 48 -15.33 -6.20 0.84
N TYR A 49 -14.70 -5.20 1.47
CA TYR A 49 -14.17 -4.02 0.78
C TYR A 49 -12.97 -3.42 1.51
N ILE A 50 -12.18 -2.63 0.79
CA ILE A 50 -11.04 -1.90 1.35
C ILE A 50 -11.41 -0.42 1.53
N PRO A 51 -11.24 0.15 2.73
CA PRO A 51 -11.54 1.56 2.97
C PRO A 51 -10.53 2.47 2.26
N THR A 52 -11.04 3.56 1.67
CA THR A 52 -10.24 4.62 1.03
C THR A 52 -10.03 5.83 1.94
N SER A 53 -10.71 5.87 3.09
CA SER A 53 -10.64 6.98 4.04
C SER A 53 -10.56 6.48 5.48
N VAL A 54 -9.81 7.21 6.32
CA VAL A 54 -9.76 7.00 7.78
C VAL A 54 -11.07 7.40 8.46
N ASP A 55 -11.94 8.12 7.76
CA ASP A 55 -13.24 8.53 8.28
C ASP A 55 -14.32 7.47 8.19
N ASP A 56 -14.04 6.38 7.48
CA ASP A 56 -14.95 5.24 7.36
C ASP A 56 -15.33 4.70 8.76
N PRO A 57 -16.64 4.53 9.05
CA PRO A 57 -17.11 4.06 10.34
C PRO A 57 -16.55 2.68 10.74
N ASN A 58 -16.44 1.76 9.79
CA ASN A 58 -15.93 0.43 10.04
C ASN A 58 -14.40 0.46 10.23
N TYR A 59 -13.69 1.33 9.50
CA TYR A 59 -12.27 1.59 9.76
C TYR A 59 -12.05 2.06 11.20
N LYS A 60 -12.82 3.05 11.65
CA LYS A 60 -12.75 3.57 13.03
C LYS A 60 -13.06 2.48 14.07
N ALA A 61 -14.10 1.68 13.84
CA ALA A 61 -14.46 0.59 14.73
C ALA A 61 -13.32 -0.44 14.86
N GLU A 62 -12.66 -0.79 13.76
CA GLU A 62 -11.55 -1.74 13.75
C GLU A 62 -10.28 -1.17 14.41
N VAL A 63 -10.01 0.13 14.27
CA VAL A 63 -8.94 0.82 15.01
C VAL A 63 -9.20 0.75 16.51
N VAL A 64 -10.42 1.05 16.95
CA VAL A 64 -10.82 0.99 18.38
C VAL A 64 -10.66 -0.44 18.92
N ARG A 65 -11.11 -1.45 18.18
CA ARG A 65 -10.96 -2.86 18.58
C ARG A 65 -9.49 -3.24 18.76
N LYS A 66 -8.63 -2.87 17.80
CA LYS A 66 -7.17 -3.14 17.88
C LYS A 66 -6.52 -2.50 19.10
N ILE A 67 -6.92 -1.28 19.47
CA ILE A 67 -6.45 -0.61 20.68
C ILE A 67 -6.93 -1.36 21.93
N ALA A 68 -8.22 -1.74 21.98
CA ALA A 68 -8.79 -2.48 23.11
C ALA A 68 -8.11 -3.84 23.31
N GLU A 69 -7.78 -4.53 22.22
CA GLU A 69 -7.05 -5.80 22.22
C GLU A 69 -5.52 -5.65 22.34
N LYS A 70 -5.02 -4.41 22.52
CA LYS A 70 -3.60 -4.10 22.75
C LYS A 70 -2.68 -4.58 21.63
N PHE A 71 -3.13 -4.47 20.38
CA PHE A 71 -2.28 -4.74 19.23
C PHE A 71 -1.08 -3.77 19.23
N PRO A 72 0.11 -4.21 18.78
CA PRO A 72 1.26 -3.32 18.66
C PRO A 72 0.98 -2.23 17.62
N VAL A 73 1.59 -1.06 17.81
CA VAL A 73 1.53 0.04 16.83
C VAL A 73 1.94 -0.47 15.45
N CYS A 74 1.21 -0.07 14.41
CA CYS A 74 1.49 -0.51 13.05
C CYS A 74 2.63 0.30 12.44
N ASN A 75 3.55 -0.40 11.77
CA ASN A 75 4.69 0.15 11.06
C ASN A 75 4.61 -0.08 9.53
N CYS A 76 3.40 -0.24 9.00
CA CYS A 76 3.20 -0.38 7.55
C CYS A 76 3.55 0.93 6.82
N SER A 77 3.73 0.87 5.51
CA SER A 77 4.09 2.02 4.66
C SER A 77 3.15 3.21 4.82
N ASN A 78 1.86 2.98 5.06
CA ASN A 78 0.89 4.05 5.24
C ASN A 78 0.89 4.63 6.66
N CYS A 79 1.38 3.89 7.66
CA CYS A 79 1.50 4.39 9.04
C CYS A 79 2.85 5.08 9.29
N LEU A 80 3.92 4.64 8.63
CA LEU A 80 5.27 5.21 8.73
C LEU A 80 5.85 5.49 7.33
N PRO A 81 5.30 6.48 6.60
CA PRO A 81 5.68 6.75 5.21
C PRO A 81 7.14 7.18 5.06
N ALA A 82 7.68 7.93 6.03
CA ALA A 82 9.08 8.36 6.00
C ALA A 82 10.06 7.18 6.10
N GLU A 83 9.76 6.20 6.95
CA GLU A 83 10.58 4.99 7.09
C GLU A 83 10.49 4.12 5.84
N ALA A 84 9.28 3.97 5.29
CA ALA A 84 9.06 3.23 4.06
C ALA A 84 9.82 3.85 2.88
N GLU A 85 9.80 5.18 2.73
CA GLU A 85 10.56 5.88 1.69
C GLU A 85 12.07 5.69 1.89
N ALA A 86 12.56 5.76 3.13
CA ALA A 86 13.97 5.51 3.43
C ALA A 86 14.42 4.10 3.03
N ILE A 87 13.57 3.09 3.25
CA ILE A 87 13.80 1.71 2.79
C ILE A 87 13.80 1.65 1.26
N HIS A 88 12.78 2.21 0.62
CA HIS A 88 12.65 2.21 -0.84
C HIS A 88 13.85 2.86 -1.54
N HIS A 89 14.32 3.98 -1.00
CA HIS A 89 15.50 4.68 -1.49
C HIS A 89 16.76 3.81 -1.40
N ARG A 90 17.01 3.17 -0.24
CA ARG A 90 18.16 2.27 -0.05
C ARG A 90 18.12 1.07 -1.00
N VAL A 91 16.96 0.43 -1.14
CA VAL A 91 16.79 -0.72 -2.05
C VAL A 91 17.03 -0.29 -3.50
N THR A 92 16.54 0.88 -3.89
CA THR A 92 16.76 1.42 -5.24
C THR A 92 18.24 1.69 -5.51
N GLN A 93 18.95 2.30 -4.55
CA GLN A 93 20.40 2.54 -4.66
C GLN A 93 21.21 1.23 -4.78
N GLN A 94 20.86 0.21 -3.99
CA GLN A 94 21.51 -1.10 -4.09
C GLN A 94 21.27 -1.71 -5.48
N ARG A 95 20.04 -1.64 -5.98
CA ARG A 95 19.69 -2.15 -7.31
C ARG A 95 20.45 -1.44 -8.42
N THR A 96 20.56 -0.11 -8.40
CA THR A 96 21.31 0.64 -9.42
C THR A 96 22.79 0.29 -9.39
N SER A 97 23.39 0.20 -8.20
CA SER A 97 24.81 -0.17 -8.07
C SER A 97 25.13 -1.56 -8.63
N LEU A 98 24.21 -2.52 -8.47
CA LEU A 98 24.35 -3.86 -9.05
C LEU A 98 24.25 -3.83 -10.57
N VAL A 99 23.32 -3.04 -11.14
CA VAL A 99 23.20 -2.90 -12.60
C VAL A 99 24.48 -2.29 -13.18
N GLU A 100 24.99 -1.20 -12.62
CA GLU A 100 26.24 -0.56 -13.05
C GLU A 100 27.44 -1.51 -12.97
N ALA A 101 27.53 -2.31 -11.90
CA ALA A 101 28.58 -3.33 -11.76
C ALA A 101 28.47 -4.42 -12.83
N THR A 102 27.24 -4.85 -13.18
CA THR A 102 27.05 -5.83 -14.25
C THR A 102 27.38 -5.25 -15.63
N GLU A 103 26.92 -4.04 -15.95
CA GLU A 103 27.25 -3.36 -17.21
C GLU A 103 28.76 -3.14 -17.35
N SER A 104 29.43 -2.72 -16.27
CA SER A 104 30.89 -2.58 -16.25
C SER A 104 31.61 -3.91 -16.52
N ALA A 105 31.07 -5.03 -16.04
CA ALA A 105 31.65 -6.35 -16.31
C ALA A 105 31.47 -6.78 -17.78
N TRP A 106 30.34 -6.47 -18.41
CA TRP A 106 30.11 -6.75 -19.83
C TRP A 106 30.96 -5.89 -20.77
N GLN A 107 31.25 -4.63 -20.41
CA GLN A 107 32.11 -3.75 -21.20
C GLN A 107 33.60 -4.16 -21.20
N VAL A 108 34.02 -5.02 -20.27
CA VAL A 108 35.43 -5.44 -20.08
C VAL A 108 35.69 -6.86 -20.63
N CYS A 109 34.67 -7.55 -21.16
CA CYS A 109 34.77 -8.80 -21.91
C CYS A 109 34.71 -8.56 -23.43
#